data_AF-A0A2D9YDA5-F1
#
_entry.id   AF-A0A2D9YDA5-F1
#
_cell.length_a   1.000
_cell.length_b   1.000
_cell.length_c   1.000
_cell.angle_alpha   90.00
_cell.angle_beta   90.00
_cell.angle_gamma   90.00
#
_symmetry.space_group_name_H-M   'P 1'
#
loop_
_entity.id
_entity.type
_entity.pdbx_description
1 polymer ?
#
loop_
_entity_poly.entity_id
_entity_poly.type
_entity_poly.pdbx_seq_one_letter_code
_entity_poly.pdbx_strand_id
1 'polypeptide(L)' 'MTAAAKSSSDYGANDPVMRKYFELGEEKARNLGNRGPIRFESDGSLSKDILKTYSEMGFYVFENVLSQEEL' A
#
# COMPACT_ATOMS: atom_id res chain seq x y z
N MET A 1 -12.23 -5.70 1.94
CA MET A 1 -12.50 -4.87 3.13
C MET A 1 -11.63 -3.62 3.04
N THR A 2 -12.23 -2.45 2.91
CA THR A 2 -11.50 -1.18 2.92
C THR A 2 -11.37 -0.75 4.39
N ALA A 3 -10.25 -1.08 5.02
CA ALA A 3 -9.95 -0.51 6.32
C ALA A 3 -9.58 0.96 6.09
N ALA A 4 -10.56 1.86 6.18
CA ALA A 4 -10.27 3.27 6.39
C ALA A 4 -9.54 3.34 7.73
N ALA A 5 -8.25 3.67 7.71
CA ALA A 5 -7.48 3.86 8.92
C ALA A 5 -8.12 5.03 9.69
N LYS A 6 -8.91 4.73 10.72
CA LYS A 6 -9.40 5.74 11.65
C LYS A 6 -8.20 6.24 12.44
N SER A 7 -7.67 7.38 12.01
CA SER A 7 -6.76 8.19 12.82
C SER A 7 -7.41 8.43 14.18
N SER A 8 -6.80 7.93 15.25
CA SER A 8 -7.21 8.21 16.64
C SER A 8 -6.79 9.62 17.09
N SER A 9 -6.07 10.34 16.24
CA SER A 9 -5.60 11.69 16.47
C SER A 9 -6.76 12.68 16.39
N ASP A 10 -7.02 13.38 17.50
CA ASP A 10 -7.88 14.56 17.56
C ASP A 10 -7.05 15.77 17.14
N TYR A 11 -7.21 16.21 15.89
CA TYR A 11 -6.62 17.43 15.34
C TYR A 11 -7.49 18.68 15.64
N GLY A 12 -8.50 18.55 16.51
CA GLY A 12 -9.38 19.64 16.92
C GLY A 12 -10.09 20.29 15.74
N ALA A 13 -10.03 21.61 15.66
CA ALA A 13 -10.64 22.36 14.55
C ALA A 13 -10.11 21.96 13.15
N ASN A 14 -8.93 21.35 13.07
CA ASN A 14 -8.32 20.92 11.81
C ASN A 14 -8.74 19.51 11.36
N ASP A 15 -9.52 18.78 12.17
CA ASP A 15 -9.96 17.41 11.88
C ASP A 15 -10.57 17.21 10.48
N PRO A 16 -11.48 18.08 10.01
CA PRO A 16 -12.07 17.91 8.69
C PRO A 16 -11.02 18.06 7.56
N VAL A 17 -10.04 18.95 7.75
CA VAL A 17 -8.97 19.21 6.77
C VAL A 17 -7.98 18.04 6.76
N MET A 18 -7.61 17.53 7.93
CA MET A 18 -6.70 16.39 8.06
C MET A 18 -7.29 15.11 7.48
N ARG A 19 -8.58 14.83 7.74
CA ARG A 19 -9.28 13.69 7.11
C ARG A 19 -9.21 13.76 5.59
N LYS A 20 -9.54 14.91 5.00
CA LYS A 20 -9.46 15.11 3.56
C LYS A 20 -8.04 14.94 3.02
N TYR A 21 -7.02 15.44 3.73
CA TYR A 21 -5.62 15.25 3.35
C TYR A 21 -5.24 13.77 3.31
N PHE A 22 -5.62 13.00 4.33
CA PHE A 22 -5.34 11.56 4.38
C PHE A 22 -6.08 10.79 3.30
N GLU A 23 -7.37 11.06 3.07
CA GLU A 23 -8.16 10.41 2.02
C GLU A 23 -7.53 10.62 0.63
N LEU A 24 -7.14 11.86 0.32
CA LEU A 24 -6.45 12.20 -0.94
C LEU A 24 -5.06 11.57 -1.03
N GLY A 25 -4.34 11.50 0.08
CA GLY A 25 -3.04 10.84 0.16
C GLY A 25 -3.16 9.34 -0.08
N GLU A 26 -4.16 8.70 0.52
CA GLU A 26 -4.44 7.28 0.37
C GLU A 26 -4.85 6.95 -1.07
N GLU A 27 -5.73 7.74 -1.68
CA GLU A 27 -6.11 7.56 -3.09
C GLU A 27 -4.89 7.63 -4.01
N LYS A 28 -4.04 8.64 -3.83
CA LYS A 28 -2.79 8.77 -4.61
C LYS A 28 -1.88 7.56 -4.39
N ALA A 29 -1.68 7.16 -3.14
CA ALA A 29 -0.81 6.02 -2.81
C ALA A 29 -1.32 4.71 -3.42
N ARG A 30 -2.64 4.47 -3.43
CA ARG A 30 -3.25 3.28 -4.05
C ARG A 30 -3.07 3.26 -5.57
N ASN A 31 -2.98 4.43 -6.19
CA ASN A 31 -2.83 4.57 -7.65
C ASN A 31 -1.37 4.59 -8.14
N LEU A 32 -0.38 4.44 -7.24
CA LEU A 32 1.03 4.41 -7.62
C LEU A 32 1.41 3.19 -8.46
N GLY A 33 0.66 2.09 -8.38
CA GLY A 33 0.94 0.86 -9.13
C GLY A 33 2.10 0.03 -8.58
N ASN A 34 2.57 0.30 -7.35
CA ASN A 34 3.61 -0.47 -6.66
C ASN A 34 3.05 -1.45 -5.63
N ARG A 35 1.99 -2.16 -5.99
CA ARG A 35 1.26 -3.03 -5.06
C ARG A 35 0.72 -4.28 -5.75
N GLY A 36 0.77 -5.41 -5.07
CA GLY A 36 0.18 -6.67 -5.54
C GLY A 36 0.80 -7.92 -4.89
N PRO A 37 0.44 -9.14 -5.32
CA PRO A 37 0.99 -10.37 -4.75
C PRO A 37 2.48 -10.51 -5.08
N ILE A 38 3.20 -11.22 -4.20
CA ILE A 38 4.56 -11.66 -4.49
C ILE A 38 4.56 -12.64 -5.68
N ARG A 39 5.46 -12.42 -6.65
CA ARG A 39 5.59 -13.24 -7.87
C ARG A 39 7.04 -13.56 -8.14
N PHE A 40 7.29 -14.76 -8.63
CA PHE A 40 8.63 -15.25 -8.98
C PHE A 40 8.68 -15.62 -10.45
N GLU A 41 9.86 -15.42 -11.05
CA GLU A 41 10.20 -15.93 -12.37
C GLU A 41 10.45 -17.45 -12.30
N SER A 42 10.61 -18.10 -13.46
CA SER A 42 10.86 -19.54 -13.55
C SER A 42 12.16 -20.02 -12.92
N ASP A 43 13.15 -19.13 -12.73
CA ASP A 43 14.41 -19.39 -12.06
C ASP A 43 14.35 -19.19 -10.53
N GLY A 44 13.16 -18.85 -10.01
CA GLY A 44 12.94 -18.58 -8.58
C GLY A 44 13.33 -17.17 -8.14
N SER A 45 13.81 -16.31 -9.05
CA SER A 45 14.06 -14.89 -8.74
C SER A 45 12.75 -14.11 -8.60
N LEU A 46 12.77 -13.02 -7.81
CA LEU A 46 11.62 -12.13 -7.70
C LEU A 46 11.32 -11.49 -9.06
N SER A 47 10.04 -11.35 -9.39
CA SER A 47 9.65 -10.89 -10.73
C SER A 47 10.27 -9.54 -11.08
N LYS A 48 10.73 -9.42 -12.32
CA LYS A 48 11.49 -8.26 -12.80
C LYS A 48 10.68 -6.98 -12.78
N ASP A 49 9.36 -7.08 -12.93
CA ASP A 49 8.44 -5.94 -12.86
C ASP A 49 8.34 -5.36 -11.44
N ILE A 50 8.33 -6.22 -10.42
CA ILE A 50 8.37 -5.85 -9.00
C ILE A 50 9.69 -5.14 -8.70
N LEU A 51 10.83 -5.70 -9.13
CA LEU A 51 12.15 -5.09 -8.92
C LEU A 51 12.28 -3.74 -9.61
N LYS A 52 11.78 -3.62 -10.85
CA LYS A 52 11.76 -2.34 -11.58
C LYS A 52 10.92 -1.30 -10.84
N THR A 53 9.69 -1.66 -10.45
CA THR A 53 8.78 -0.76 -9.76
C THR A 53 9.34 -0.32 -8.39
N TYR A 54 9.94 -1.26 -7.65
CA TYR A 54 10.68 -0.96 -6.42
C TYR A 54 11.81 0.04 -6.66
N SER A 55 12.62 -0.16 -7.71
CA SER A 55 13.73 0.74 -8.02
C SER A 55 13.26 2.14 -8.42
N GLU A 56 12.12 2.26 -9.10
CA GLU A 56 11.56 3.54 -9.55
C GLU A 56 10.86 4.31 -8.42
N MET A 57 10.17 3.60 -7.52
CA MET A 57 9.35 4.22 -6.47
C MET A 57 9.99 4.19 -5.07
N GLY A 58 11.07 3.42 -4.89
CA GLY A 58 11.76 3.22 -3.61
C GLY A 58 11.10 2.19 -2.68
N PHE A 59 9.91 1.71 -3.00
CA PHE A 59 9.20 0.67 -2.25
C PHE A 59 8.14 -0.05 -3.10
N TYR A 60 7.78 -1.26 -2.69
CA TYR A 60 6.68 -2.05 -3.24
C TYR A 60 5.89 -2.69 -2.09
N VAL A 61 4.57 -2.68 -2.16
CA VAL A 61 3.69 -3.25 -1.13
C VAL A 61 3.17 -4.61 -1.59
N PHE A 62 3.60 -5.67 -0.90
CA PHE A 62 3.03 -6.99 -1.13
C PHE A 62 1.66 -7.13 -0.49
N GLU A 63 0.72 -7.72 -1.22
CA GLU A 63 -0.63 -8.02 -0.75
C GLU A 63 -0.86 -9.52 -0.71
N ASN A 64 -1.78 -9.94 0.18
CA ASN A 64 -2.16 -11.36 0.34
C ASN A 64 -0.96 -12.27 0.64
N VAL A 65 0.00 -11.76 1.43
CA VAL A 65 1.22 -12.50 1.81
C VAL A 65 0.90 -13.56 2.86
N LEU A 66 -0.04 -13.27 3.76
CA LEU A 66 -0.51 -14.19 4.78
C LEU A 66 -1.80 -14.86 4.32
N SER A 67 -1.91 -16.16 4.56
CA SER A 67 -3.18 -16.88 4.40
C SER A 67 -4.14 -16.54 5.55
N GLN A 68 -5.42 -16.92 5.41
CA GLN A 68 -6.39 -16.70 6.50
C GLN A 68 -6.06 -17.53 7.75
N GLU A 69 -5.39 -18.66 7.56
CA GLU A 69 -4.97 -19.56 8.63
C GLU A 69 -3.76 -19.02 9.42
N GLU A 70 -3.04 -18.04 8.88
CA GLU A 70 -1.87 -17.40 9.50
C GLU A 70 -2.19 -16.08 10.23
N LEU A 71 -3.40 -15.54 10.08
CA LEU A 71 -3.89 -14.31 10.71
C LEU A 71 -4.50 -14.55 12.10
#